data_AF-A0A151JB04-F1
#
_entry.id   AF-A0A151JB04-F1
#
_cell.length_a   1.000
_cell.length_b   1.000
_cell.length_c   1.000
_cell.angle_alpha   90.00
_cell.angle_beta   90.00
_cell.angle_gamma   90.00
#
_symmetry.space_group_name_H-M   'P 1'
#
loop_
_entity.id
_entity.type
_entity.pdbx_description
1 polymer ?
#
loop_
_entity_poly.entity_id
_entity_poly.type
_entity_poly.pdbx_seq_one_letter_code
_entity_poly.pdbx_strand_id
1 'polypeptide(L)'
;FSGRYLSFLSLHPLSQKRGVLMSMVDRAFLLSHPRYHRDNFNYIIRTFLDNDYPIDFIFDTINLRLRSLFKRRTLRQTDKPKTDTSTSSWFTIPFLPCVYKKFKNIIKNLDVKLSFFSLNKMDGIIKAQKDVLPHESRKNVVYKINCKDCNASYVGQTSRKLKTRINEHKNDINRKNGNMSVISEHRLQFQHEFDWSNTEILDDERYYGKRMVSEMLNIKMQDNGLNLKSDTEFLHHAYTSIIDKF
;
A
#
# COMPACT_ATOMS: atom_id res chain seq x y z
N PHE A 1 -21.00 -0.17 13.43
CA PHE A 1 -20.74 -1.16 12.37
C PHE A 1 -21.66 -0.84 11.20
N SER A 2 -21.12 -0.62 9.99
CA SER A 2 -21.89 -0.06 8.86
C SER A 2 -22.54 -1.10 7.94
N GLY A 3 -22.26 -2.41 8.13
CA GLY A 3 -22.76 -3.46 7.22
C GLY A 3 -22.20 -3.41 5.79
N ARG A 4 -21.25 -2.51 5.51
CA ARG A 4 -20.66 -2.35 4.18
C ARG A 4 -19.39 -3.17 4.03
N TYR A 5 -19.39 -4.01 3.00
CA TYR A 5 -18.26 -4.85 2.59
C TYR A 5 -17.85 -4.47 1.16
N LEU A 6 -16.88 -5.22 0.63
CA LEU A 6 -16.47 -5.08 -0.75
C LEU A 6 -17.65 -5.37 -1.68
N SER A 7 -18.20 -4.36 -2.38
CA SER A 7 -19.31 -4.55 -3.34
C SER A 7 -18.94 -5.57 -4.40
N PHE A 8 -19.90 -6.40 -4.79
CA PHE A 8 -19.71 -7.38 -5.85
C PHE A 8 -19.48 -6.74 -7.22
N LEU A 9 -19.90 -5.49 -7.42
CA LEU A 9 -19.70 -4.76 -8.67
C LEU A 9 -18.32 -4.11 -8.76
N SER A 10 -17.58 -4.06 -7.64
CA SER A 10 -16.24 -3.49 -7.62
C SER A 10 -15.25 -4.25 -8.51
N LEU A 11 -14.23 -3.54 -9.01
CA LEU A 11 -13.16 -4.10 -9.85
C LEU A 11 -12.14 -4.90 -9.03
N HIS A 12 -12.61 -5.98 -8.41
CA HIS A 12 -11.80 -6.89 -7.59
C HIS A 12 -11.89 -8.31 -8.16
N PRO A 13 -10.81 -9.12 -8.03
CA PRO A 13 -10.85 -10.53 -8.35
C PRO A 13 -11.98 -11.25 -7.59
N LEU A 14 -12.64 -12.21 -8.25
CA LEU A 14 -13.65 -13.06 -7.60
C LEU A 14 -13.11 -13.80 -6.38
N SER A 15 -11.82 -14.15 -6.37
CA SER A 15 -11.16 -14.76 -5.21
C SER A 15 -11.16 -13.87 -3.99
N GLN A 16 -10.97 -12.56 -4.14
CA GLN A 16 -11.02 -11.59 -3.04
C GLN A 16 -12.46 -11.45 -2.52
N LYS A 17 -13.44 -11.29 -3.42
CA LYS A 17 -14.88 -11.23 -3.07
C LYS A 17 -15.32 -12.48 -2.30
N ARG A 18 -14.94 -13.67 -2.80
CA ARG A 18 -15.16 -14.95 -2.12
C ARG A 18 -14.46 -14.98 -0.76
N GLY A 19 -13.23 -14.49 -0.66
CA GLY A 19 -12.45 -14.42 0.57
C GLY A 19 -13.12 -13.58 1.66
N VAL A 20 -13.72 -12.43 1.29
CA VAL A 20 -14.45 -11.58 2.23
C VAL A 20 -15.63 -12.35 2.84
N LEU A 21 -16.44 -13.02 2.01
CA LEU A 21 -17.54 -13.86 2.47
C LEU A 21 -17.06 -15.05 3.32
N MET A 22 -16.03 -15.78 2.88
CA MET A 22 -15.45 -16.88 3.65
C MET A 22 -14.96 -16.42 5.02
N SER A 23 -14.38 -15.22 5.14
CA SER A 23 -13.94 -14.68 6.43
C SER A 23 -15.11 -14.46 7.41
N MET A 24 -16.29 -14.10 6.91
CA MET A 24 -17.48 -13.91 7.74
C MET A 24 -18.07 -15.25 8.17
N VAL A 25 -18.12 -16.21 7.25
CA VAL A 25 -18.50 -17.61 7.55
C VAL A 25 -17.59 -18.20 8.62
N ASP A 26 -16.28 -18.00 8.49
CA ASP A 26 -15.30 -18.47 9.48
C ASP A 26 -15.55 -17.86 10.85
N ARG A 27 -15.74 -16.55 10.94
CA ARG A 27 -16.03 -15.89 12.22
C ARG A 27 -17.31 -16.40 12.85
N ALA A 28 -18.39 -16.51 12.08
CA ALA A 28 -19.65 -17.05 12.58
C ALA A 28 -19.49 -18.49 13.07
N PHE A 29 -18.87 -19.36 12.28
CA PHE A 29 -18.79 -20.78 12.62
C PHE A 29 -17.76 -21.11 13.70
N LEU A 30 -16.59 -20.45 13.68
CA LEU A 30 -15.46 -20.79 14.55
C LEU A 30 -15.44 -20.00 15.86
N LEU A 31 -15.98 -18.77 15.89
CA LEU A 31 -15.88 -17.88 17.05
C LEU A 31 -17.21 -17.70 17.79
N SER A 32 -18.35 -17.98 17.16
CA SER A 32 -19.66 -17.83 17.81
C SER A 32 -20.20 -19.15 18.35
N HIS A 33 -20.97 -19.07 19.44
CA HIS A 33 -21.63 -20.24 20.03
C HIS A 33 -22.69 -20.81 19.06
N PRO A 34 -22.85 -22.16 18.94
CA PRO A 34 -23.77 -22.80 18.01
C PRO A 34 -25.21 -22.26 18.02
N ARG A 35 -25.70 -21.86 19.20
CA ARG A 35 -27.01 -21.20 19.37
C ARG A 35 -27.22 -19.99 18.44
N TYR A 36 -26.16 -19.22 18.15
CA TYR A 36 -26.24 -18.02 17.33
C TYR A 36 -25.92 -18.27 15.85
N HIS A 37 -25.58 -19.50 15.45
CA HIS A 37 -25.14 -19.77 14.08
C HIS A 37 -26.23 -19.43 13.07
N ARG A 38 -27.47 -19.84 13.33
CA ARG A 38 -28.61 -19.56 12.43
C ARG A 38 -28.78 -18.07 12.18
N ASP A 39 -28.82 -17.28 13.24
CA ASP A 39 -29.02 -15.84 13.14
C ASP A 39 -27.82 -15.14 12.49
N ASN A 40 -26.60 -15.59 12.81
CA ASN A 40 -25.37 -15.08 12.18
C ASN A 40 -25.32 -15.39 10.68
N PHE A 41 -25.74 -16.58 10.24
CA PHE A 41 -25.78 -16.91 8.81
C PHE A 41 -26.86 -16.12 8.08
N ASN A 42 -28.05 -15.96 8.68
CA ASN A 42 -29.09 -15.09 8.13
C ASN A 42 -28.58 -13.64 7.98
N TYR A 43 -27.87 -13.15 8.99
CA TYR A 43 -27.25 -11.83 8.97
C TYR A 43 -26.21 -11.71 7.85
N ILE A 44 -25.33 -12.71 7.70
CA ILE A 44 -24.34 -12.75 6.62
C ILE A 44 -25.03 -12.69 5.26
N ILE A 45 -26.04 -13.54 5.01
CA ILE A 45 -26.73 -13.60 3.71
C ILE A 45 -27.33 -12.23 3.36
N ARG A 46 -28.08 -11.62 4.29
CA ARG A 46 -28.66 -10.28 4.08
C ARG A 46 -27.59 -9.24 3.80
N THR A 47 -26.53 -9.21 4.61
CA THR A 47 -25.43 -8.28 4.45
C THR A 47 -24.77 -8.38 3.08
N PHE A 48 -24.52 -9.59 2.56
CA PHE A 48 -23.88 -9.75 1.25
C PHE A 48 -24.82 -9.46 0.08
N LEU A 49 -26.13 -9.71 0.23
CA LEU A 49 -27.14 -9.24 -0.73
C LEU A 49 -27.15 -7.71 -0.82
N ASP A 50 -27.08 -7.01 0.31
CA ASP A 50 -27.00 -5.53 0.38
C ASP A 50 -25.68 -4.96 -0.20
N ASN A 51 -24.70 -5.82 -0.46
CA ASN A 51 -23.42 -5.49 -1.12
C ASN A 51 -23.34 -6.08 -2.54
N ASP A 52 -24.49 -6.33 -3.17
CA ASP A 52 -24.68 -6.75 -4.57
C ASP A 52 -24.21 -8.18 -4.90
N TYR A 53 -23.98 -9.05 -3.91
CA TYR A 53 -23.54 -10.42 -4.20
C TYR A 53 -24.71 -11.24 -4.75
N PRO A 54 -24.53 -11.96 -5.88
CA PRO A 54 -25.53 -12.89 -6.38
C PRO A 54 -25.84 -13.97 -5.35
N ILE A 55 -27.12 -14.31 -5.20
CA ILE A 55 -27.59 -15.25 -4.19
C ILE A 55 -26.93 -16.63 -4.33
N ASP A 56 -26.78 -17.11 -5.56
CA ASP A 56 -26.12 -18.39 -5.86
C ASP A 56 -24.65 -18.37 -5.42
N PHE A 57 -23.94 -17.27 -5.71
CA PHE A 57 -22.55 -17.10 -5.29
C PHE A 57 -22.40 -17.13 -3.78
N ILE A 58 -23.35 -16.53 -3.05
CA ILE A 58 -23.36 -16.53 -1.58
C ILE A 58 -23.51 -17.97 -1.07
N PHE A 59 -24.56 -18.67 -1.48
CA PHE A 59 -24.85 -20.02 -1.02
C PHE A 59 -23.76 -21.02 -1.39
N ASP A 60 -23.27 -20.97 -2.64
CA ASP A 60 -22.16 -21.81 -3.09
C ASP A 60 -20.91 -21.61 -2.23
N THR A 61 -20.56 -20.35 -1.96
CA THR A 61 -19.38 -20.03 -1.16
C THR A 61 -19.53 -20.50 0.30
N ILE A 62 -20.70 -20.28 0.91
CA ILE A 62 -20.99 -20.73 2.27
C ILE A 62 -20.90 -22.26 2.35
N ASN A 63 -21.57 -22.97 1.44
CA ASN A 63 -21.61 -24.43 1.41
C ASN A 63 -20.21 -25.03 1.20
N LEU A 64 -19.45 -24.53 0.23
CA LEU A 64 -18.07 -24.95 -0.01
C LEU A 64 -17.19 -24.70 1.21
N ARG A 65 -17.35 -23.54 1.87
CA ARG A 65 -16.54 -23.19 3.03
C ARG A 65 -16.87 -24.06 4.25
N LEU A 66 -18.15 -24.27 4.54
CA LEU A 66 -18.59 -25.14 5.63
C LEU A 66 -18.09 -26.57 5.43
N ARG A 67 -18.24 -27.14 4.23
CA ARG A 67 -17.68 -28.48 3.91
C ARG A 67 -16.19 -28.56 4.19
N SER A 68 -15.43 -27.52 3.83
CA SER A 68 -14.00 -27.44 4.13
C SER A 68 -13.71 -27.38 5.64
N LEU A 69 -14.47 -26.59 6.40
CA LEU A 69 -14.31 -26.47 7.86
C LEU A 69 -14.64 -27.77 8.60
N PHE A 70 -15.71 -28.46 8.19
CA PHE A 70 -16.05 -29.77 8.72
C PHE A 70 -14.95 -30.79 8.40
N LYS A 71 -14.49 -30.86 7.14
CA LYS A 71 -13.40 -31.76 6.74
C LYS A 71 -12.09 -31.47 7.47
N ARG A 72 -11.75 -30.19 7.74
CA ARG A 72 -10.56 -29.82 8.54
C ARG A 72 -10.71 -30.23 10.00
N ARG A 73 -11.89 -30.16 10.59
CA ARG A 73 -12.13 -30.73 11.95
C ARG A 73 -11.92 -32.25 11.95
N THR A 74 -12.35 -32.94 10.89
CA THR A 74 -12.11 -34.39 10.73
C THR A 74 -10.63 -34.71 10.52
N LEU A 75 -9.91 -33.94 9.69
CA LEU A 75 -8.50 -34.17 9.35
C LEU A 75 -7.50 -33.71 10.42
N ARG A 76 -7.89 -32.84 11.35
CA ARG A 76 -7.05 -32.47 12.52
C ARG A 76 -6.76 -33.67 13.45
N GLN A 77 -7.35 -34.84 13.20
CA GLN A 77 -6.99 -36.10 13.87
C GLN A 77 -5.84 -36.86 13.19
N THR A 78 -5.33 -36.38 12.05
CA THR A 78 -4.22 -37.02 11.34
C THR A 78 -3.18 -35.98 10.95
N ASP A 79 -2.11 -35.91 11.75
CA ASP A 79 -0.94 -35.11 11.45
C ASP A 79 -0.23 -35.68 10.22
N LYS A 80 -0.28 -34.95 9.10
CA LYS A 80 0.64 -35.19 7.98
C LYS A 80 1.82 -34.23 8.07
N PRO A 81 3.06 -34.72 7.87
CA PRO A 81 4.25 -33.88 7.93
C PRO A 81 4.22 -32.85 6.79
N LYS A 82 4.60 -31.61 7.12
CA LYS A 82 4.79 -30.54 6.13
C LYS A 82 5.95 -30.93 5.22
N THR A 83 5.67 -31.13 3.93
CA THR A 83 6.72 -31.19 2.93
C THR A 83 7.29 -29.80 2.68
N ASP A 84 8.60 -29.69 2.69
CA ASP A 84 9.33 -28.47 2.35
C ASP A 84 8.95 -28.02 0.94
N THR A 85 8.21 -26.92 0.88
CA THR A 85 7.79 -26.31 -0.37
C THR A 85 8.80 -25.24 -0.71
N SER A 86 9.47 -25.40 -1.85
CA SER A 86 10.35 -24.39 -2.45
C SER A 86 9.65 -23.02 -2.45
N THR A 87 10.39 -22.00 -2.05
CA THR A 87 9.90 -20.62 -1.96
C THR A 87 9.74 -20.03 -3.37
N SER A 88 8.62 -20.33 -4.04
CA SER A 88 8.31 -19.69 -5.32
C SER A 88 8.19 -18.17 -5.13
N SER A 89 8.82 -17.39 -6.00
CA SER A 89 8.68 -15.94 -6.00
C SER A 89 7.27 -15.52 -6.44
N TRP A 90 6.81 -14.35 -5.94
CA TRP A 90 5.49 -13.80 -6.27
C TRP A 90 5.62 -12.52 -7.08
N PHE A 91 4.85 -12.43 -8.17
CA PHE A 91 4.72 -11.22 -8.97
C PHE A 91 3.33 -10.63 -8.77
N THR A 92 3.28 -9.40 -8.27
CA THR A 92 2.04 -8.74 -7.83
C THR A 92 1.67 -7.62 -8.80
N ILE A 93 0.49 -7.67 -9.41
CA ILE A 93 0.02 -6.64 -10.36
C ILE A 93 -1.36 -6.09 -9.99
N PRO A 94 -1.72 -4.86 -10.41
CA PRO A 94 -3.07 -4.36 -10.22
C PRO A 94 -4.08 -5.22 -10.99
N PHE A 95 -5.21 -5.52 -10.37
CA PHE A 95 -6.28 -6.27 -11.03
C PHE A 95 -6.99 -5.39 -12.05
N LEU A 96 -6.64 -5.58 -13.31
CA LEU A 96 -7.31 -5.00 -14.46
C LEU A 96 -7.73 -6.14 -15.41
N PRO A 97 -9.03 -6.35 -15.66
CA PRO A 97 -9.50 -7.49 -16.46
C PRO A 97 -8.85 -7.61 -17.85
N CYS A 98 -8.56 -6.47 -18.48
CA CYS A 98 -7.88 -6.40 -19.78
C CYS A 98 -6.40 -6.79 -19.71
N VAL A 99 -5.72 -6.50 -18.60
CA VAL A 99 -4.29 -6.76 -18.38
C VAL A 99 -4.09 -8.20 -17.88
N TYR A 100 -4.98 -8.67 -17.00
CA TYR A 100 -4.96 -10.00 -16.39
C TYR A 100 -4.75 -11.12 -17.42
N LYS A 101 -5.56 -11.15 -18.48
CA LYS A 101 -5.53 -12.23 -19.47
C LYS A 101 -4.19 -12.28 -20.21
N LYS A 102 -3.65 -11.10 -20.56
CA LYS A 102 -2.36 -10.97 -21.26
C LYS A 102 -1.21 -11.43 -20.35
N PHE A 103 -1.15 -10.93 -19.12
CA PHE A 103 -0.10 -11.28 -18.17
C PHE A 103 -0.13 -12.74 -17.74
N LYS A 104 -1.31 -13.34 -17.60
CA LYS A 104 -1.43 -14.76 -17.28
C LYS A 104 -0.76 -15.64 -18.35
N ASN A 105 -0.80 -15.25 -19.62
CA ASN A 105 -0.12 -15.99 -20.68
C ASN A 105 1.40 -15.81 -20.63
N ILE A 106 1.87 -14.59 -20.34
CA ILE A 106 3.31 -14.29 -20.23
C ILE A 106 3.94 -15.08 -19.07
N ILE A 107 3.26 -15.13 -17.92
CA ILE A 107 3.80 -15.72 -16.70
C ILE A 107 3.77 -17.27 -16.72
N LYS A 108 3.01 -17.90 -17.62
CA LYS A 108 2.99 -19.38 -17.74
C LYS A 108 4.37 -19.99 -17.93
N ASN A 109 5.27 -19.26 -18.59
CA ASN A 109 6.63 -19.72 -18.90
C ASN A 109 7.66 -19.34 -17.83
N LEU A 110 7.24 -18.65 -16.77
CA LEU A 110 8.09 -18.20 -15.67
C LEU A 110 7.76 -19.00 -14.40
N ASP A 111 8.76 -19.38 -13.61
CA ASP A 111 8.56 -20.01 -12.29
C ASP A 111 8.18 -18.96 -11.24
N VAL A 112 7.09 -18.25 -11.48
CA VAL A 112 6.64 -17.12 -10.65
C VAL A 112 5.13 -17.20 -10.45
N LYS A 113 4.70 -17.01 -9.21
CA LYS A 113 3.27 -16.99 -8.87
C LYS A 113 2.70 -15.61 -9.08
N LEU A 114 1.63 -15.51 -9.87
CA LEU A 114 0.93 -14.26 -10.10
C LEU A 114 -0.07 -13.98 -8.97
N SER A 115 0.03 -12.80 -8.35
CA SER A 115 -0.95 -12.27 -7.39
C SER A 115 -1.48 -10.93 -7.85
N PHE A 116 -2.63 -10.54 -7.27
CA PHE A 116 -3.33 -9.32 -7.64
C PHE A 116 -3.66 -8.48 -6.43
N PHE A 117 -3.52 -7.16 -6.59
CA PHE A 117 -4.06 -6.18 -5.68
C PHE A 117 -5.07 -5.28 -6.41
N SER A 118 -6.00 -4.71 -5.67
CA SER A 118 -6.97 -3.77 -6.23
C SER A 118 -6.49 -2.35 -5.98
N LEU A 119 -6.68 -1.47 -6.98
CA LEU A 119 -6.33 -0.05 -6.89
C LEU A 119 -7.29 0.69 -5.94
N ASN A 120 -8.59 0.47 -6.13
CA ASN A 120 -9.62 1.07 -5.29
C ASN A 120 -9.81 0.23 -4.03
N LYS A 121 -9.29 0.71 -2.91
CA LYS A 121 -9.45 0.07 -1.61
C LYS A 121 -10.63 0.66 -0.85
N MET A 122 -11.25 -0.18 0.00
CA MET A 122 -12.37 0.23 0.83
C MET A 122 -12.01 1.29 1.87
N ASP A 123 -10.73 1.40 2.28
CA ASP A 123 -10.25 2.39 3.24
C ASP A 123 -10.36 3.85 2.74
N GLY A 124 -10.32 4.06 1.42
CA GLY A 124 -10.57 5.36 0.80
C GLY A 124 -12.03 5.82 0.92
N ILE A 125 -12.97 4.87 0.99
CA ILE A 125 -14.42 5.13 1.06
C ILE A 125 -14.90 5.08 2.51
N ILE A 126 -14.55 4.01 3.20
CA ILE A 126 -14.90 3.74 4.59
C ILE A 126 -13.64 3.92 5.42
N LYS A 127 -13.44 5.15 5.86
CA LYS A 127 -12.36 5.45 6.82
C LYS A 127 -12.72 4.84 8.17
N ALA A 128 -11.75 4.20 8.80
CA ALA A 128 -11.84 3.99 10.24
C ALA A 128 -11.96 5.39 10.88
N GLN A 129 -12.91 5.57 11.80
CA GLN A 129 -13.07 6.81 12.58
C GLN A 129 -11.92 6.97 13.59
N LYS A 130 -10.69 6.99 13.08
CA LYS A 130 -9.47 7.25 13.83
C LYS A 130 -9.09 8.71 13.66
N ASP A 131 -8.47 9.26 14.69
CA ASP A 131 -7.94 10.62 14.65
C ASP A 131 -6.89 10.75 13.55
N VAL A 132 -6.99 11.83 12.78
CA VAL A 132 -6.00 12.16 11.75
C VAL A 132 -4.72 12.60 12.43
N LEU A 133 -3.60 11.98 12.07
CA LEU A 133 -2.30 12.39 12.57
C LEU A 133 -1.94 13.79 12.03
N PRO A 134 -1.41 14.70 12.87
CA PRO A 134 -0.90 15.97 12.39
C PRO A 134 0.16 15.78 11.30
N HIS A 135 0.20 16.70 10.33
CA HIS A 135 1.08 16.65 9.17
C HIS A 135 2.55 16.35 9.53
N GLU A 136 3.12 17.08 10.49
CA GLU A 136 4.52 16.91 10.92
C GLU A 136 4.80 15.58 11.64
N SER A 137 3.76 14.91 12.15
CA SER A 137 3.87 13.64 12.87
C SER A 137 3.81 12.43 11.95
N ARG A 138 3.56 12.63 10.65
CA ARG A 138 3.59 11.56 9.64
C ARG A 138 5.01 10.99 9.51
N LYS A 139 5.08 9.70 9.23
CA LYS A 139 6.31 8.92 9.11
C LYS A 139 6.30 8.17 7.79
N ASN A 140 7.46 7.72 7.33
CA ASN A 140 7.61 6.97 6.07
C ASN A 140 7.22 7.78 4.85
N VAL A 141 7.54 9.07 4.85
CA VAL A 141 7.11 10.01 3.82
C VAL A 141 8.27 10.43 2.92
N VAL A 142 7.94 10.73 1.67
CA VAL A 142 8.75 11.55 0.77
C VAL A 142 8.25 12.99 0.92
N TYR A 143 9.14 13.92 1.21
CA TYR A 143 8.81 15.31 1.49
C TYR A 143 9.60 16.25 0.58
N LYS A 144 9.06 17.46 0.39
CA LYS A 144 9.67 18.54 -0.39
C LYS A 144 9.76 19.80 0.45
N ILE A 145 10.93 20.43 0.41
CA ILE A 145 11.19 21.72 1.04
C ILE A 145 11.54 22.71 -0.06
N ASN A 146 10.76 23.78 -0.17
CA ASN A 146 10.98 24.84 -1.14
C ASN A 146 11.89 25.93 -0.56
N CYS A 147 12.73 26.53 -1.40
CA CYS A 147 13.39 27.78 -1.09
C CYS A 147 12.36 28.92 -1.17
N LYS A 148 12.45 29.91 -0.27
CA LYS A 148 11.54 31.07 -0.27
C LYS A 148 11.96 32.13 -1.29
N ASP A 149 13.25 32.22 -1.55
CA ASP A 149 13.85 33.33 -2.31
C ASP A 149 14.10 32.96 -3.77
N CYS A 150 14.02 31.67 -4.13
CA CYS A 150 14.14 31.21 -5.51
C CYS A 150 13.29 29.96 -5.77
N ASN A 151 13.15 29.57 -7.04
CA ASN A 151 12.35 28.40 -7.44
C ASN A 151 13.06 27.05 -7.18
N ALA A 152 14.10 27.02 -6.34
CA ALA A 152 14.81 25.79 -6.02
C ALA A 152 14.06 24.99 -4.94
N SER A 153 14.14 23.67 -5.02
CA SER A 153 13.53 22.81 -4.00
C SER A 153 14.36 21.55 -3.73
N TYR A 154 14.26 21.03 -2.51
CA TYR A 154 14.90 19.79 -2.10
C TYR A 154 13.84 18.72 -1.80
N VAL A 155 14.03 17.52 -2.34
CA VAL A 155 13.21 16.35 -2.02
C VAL A 155 14.04 15.36 -1.21
N GLY A 156 13.42 14.77 -0.19
CA GLY A 156 14.04 13.69 0.55
C GLY A 156 13.01 12.74 1.15
N GLN A 157 13.46 11.59 1.65
CA GLN A 157 12.62 10.66 2.40
C GLN A 157 13.00 10.53 3.88
N THR A 158 12.05 10.05 4.68
CA THR A 158 12.29 9.71 6.09
C THR A 158 11.43 8.55 6.55
N SER A 159 12.02 7.60 7.29
CA SER A 159 11.27 6.58 8.05
C SER A 159 10.73 7.10 9.38
N ARG A 160 11.26 8.23 9.87
CA ARG A 160 10.92 8.85 11.16
C ARG A 160 9.85 9.92 10.96
N LYS A 161 9.48 10.62 12.04
CA LYS A 161 8.52 11.74 11.95
C LYS A 161 9.12 12.83 11.06
N LEU A 162 8.30 13.42 10.20
CA LEU A 162 8.70 14.54 9.34
C LEU A 162 9.33 15.68 10.16
N LYS A 163 8.71 16.03 11.30
CA LYS A 163 9.25 17.02 12.25
C LYS A 163 10.70 16.77 12.64
N THR A 164 11.04 15.52 12.93
CA THR A 164 12.39 15.13 13.34
C THR A 164 13.37 15.39 12.20
N ARG A 165 12.99 15.03 10.96
CA ARG A 165 13.87 15.22 9.79
C ARG A 165 14.06 16.70 9.45
N ILE A 166 13.00 17.51 9.54
CA ILE A 166 13.08 18.96 9.35
C ILE A 166 14.02 19.59 10.39
N ASN A 167 13.91 19.19 11.66
CA ASN A 167 14.77 19.71 12.72
C ASN A 167 16.24 19.34 12.52
N GLU A 168 16.54 18.18 11.94
CA GLU A 168 17.91 17.81 11.59
C GLU A 168 18.50 18.74 10.53
N HIS A 169 17.74 19.05 9.47
CA HIS A 169 18.17 20.01 8.45
C HIS A 169 18.40 21.40 9.06
N LYS A 170 17.49 21.87 9.93
CA LYS A 170 17.68 23.14 10.65
C LYS A 170 18.95 23.15 11.50
N ASN A 171 19.20 22.05 12.21
CA ASN A 171 20.37 21.93 13.08
C ASN A 171 21.67 21.82 12.26
N ASP A 172 21.62 21.18 11.09
CA ASP A 172 22.75 21.05 10.18
C ASP A 172 23.26 22.41 9.70
N ILE A 173 22.35 23.36 9.40
CA ILE A 173 22.75 24.69 8.93
C ILE A 173 23.50 25.48 10.01
N ASN A 174 23.21 25.21 11.29
CA ASN A 174 23.90 25.86 12.40
C ASN A 174 25.25 25.23 12.74
N ARG A 175 25.65 24.13 12.07
CA ARG A 175 26.95 23.49 12.29
C ARG A 175 28.06 24.31 11.63
N LYS A 176 29.12 24.56 12.40
CA LYS A 176 30.31 25.29 11.93
C LYS A 176 31.33 24.40 11.21
N ASN A 177 31.32 23.09 11.49
CA ASN A 177 32.32 22.12 11.00
C ASN A 177 31.62 20.86 10.47
N GLY A 178 32.01 20.40 9.27
CA GLY A 178 31.57 19.14 8.67
C GLY A 178 31.14 19.27 7.21
N ASN A 179 30.85 18.14 6.57
CA ASN A 179 30.23 18.12 5.25
C ASN A 179 28.79 18.64 5.40
N MET A 180 28.50 19.74 4.72
CA MET A 180 27.20 20.40 4.76
C MET A 180 26.20 19.64 3.89
N SER A 181 24.91 19.66 4.27
CA SER A 181 23.87 19.21 3.35
C SER A 181 23.70 20.20 2.19
N VAL A 182 23.18 19.72 1.04
CA VAL A 182 22.87 20.57 -0.13
C VAL A 182 21.93 21.73 0.19
N ILE A 183 21.05 21.54 1.19
CA ILE A 183 20.18 22.61 1.72
C ILE A 183 21.03 23.69 2.40
N SER A 184 21.93 23.27 3.30
CA SER A 184 22.81 24.18 4.03
C SER A 184 23.78 24.91 3.09
N GLU A 185 24.33 24.22 2.08
CA GLU A 185 25.20 24.82 1.06
C GLU A 185 24.46 25.89 0.24
N HIS A 186 23.26 25.58 -0.27
CA HIS A 186 22.44 26.54 -1.01
C HIS A 186 22.13 27.79 -0.17
N ARG A 187 21.72 27.60 1.09
CA ARG A 187 21.45 28.70 2.01
C ARG A 187 22.69 29.56 2.26
N LEU A 188 23.86 28.98 2.50
CA LEU A 188 25.08 29.76 2.75
C LEU A 188 25.57 30.49 1.50
N GLN A 189 25.53 29.84 0.34
CA GLN A 189 26.06 30.40 -0.90
C GLN A 189 25.21 31.58 -1.41
N PHE A 190 23.88 31.46 -1.33
CA PHE A 190 22.96 32.45 -1.88
C PHE A 190 22.29 33.33 -0.81
N GLN A 191 22.57 33.08 0.48
CA GLN A 191 21.92 33.75 1.62
C GLN A 191 20.39 33.63 1.59
N HIS A 192 19.88 32.53 1.04
CA HIS A 192 18.46 32.24 0.96
C HIS A 192 17.93 31.52 2.22
N GLU A 193 16.62 31.53 2.41
CA GLU A 193 15.92 30.81 3.47
C GLU A 193 14.94 29.78 2.91
N PHE A 194 14.78 28.67 3.63
CA PHE A 194 13.85 27.60 3.25
C PHE A 194 12.50 27.73 3.96
N ASP A 195 11.43 27.25 3.32
CA ASP A 195 10.11 27.17 3.95
C ASP A 195 9.97 25.93 4.84
N TRP A 196 10.48 26.07 6.05
CA TRP A 196 10.38 25.03 7.07
C TRP A 196 8.97 24.78 7.62
N SER A 197 8.07 25.76 7.45
CA SER A 197 6.69 25.68 7.93
C SER A 197 5.79 24.95 6.94
N ASN A 198 5.98 25.21 5.65
CA ASN A 198 5.15 24.65 4.57
C ASN A 198 5.89 23.53 3.83
N THR A 199 6.45 22.57 4.57
CA THR A 199 7.01 21.36 3.97
C THR A 199 5.90 20.51 3.39
N GLU A 200 6.01 20.16 2.11
CA GLU A 200 5.03 19.33 1.41
C GLU A 200 5.33 17.84 1.62
N ILE A 201 4.29 17.01 1.70
CA ILE A 201 4.44 15.54 1.64
C ILE A 201 4.01 15.11 0.24
N LEU A 202 4.95 14.59 -0.54
CA LEU A 202 4.73 14.12 -1.90
C LEU A 202 4.18 12.69 -1.95
N ASP A 203 4.62 11.83 -1.03
CA ASP A 203 4.19 10.43 -0.96
C ASP A 203 4.32 9.83 0.47
N ASP A 204 3.58 8.75 0.74
CA ASP A 204 3.61 7.97 1.99
C ASP A 204 3.81 6.48 1.68
N GLU A 205 5.03 5.99 1.86
CA GLU A 205 5.42 4.63 1.52
C GLU A 205 6.21 3.97 2.66
N ARG A 206 5.55 2.99 3.28
CA ARG A 206 6.08 2.25 4.42
C ARG A 206 7.30 1.41 4.06
N TYR A 207 7.33 0.85 2.86
CA TYR A 207 8.39 -0.05 2.43
C TYR A 207 9.58 0.75 1.91
N TYR A 208 10.74 0.61 2.58
CA TYR A 208 11.95 1.37 2.26
C TYR A 208 12.32 1.34 0.78
N GLY A 209 12.37 0.16 0.15
CA GLY A 209 12.75 0.04 -1.26
C GLY A 209 11.78 0.77 -2.21
N LYS A 210 10.47 0.72 -1.94
CA LYS A 210 9.48 1.46 -2.72
C LYS A 210 9.58 2.96 -2.48
N ARG A 211 9.85 3.37 -1.23
CA ARG A 211 10.05 4.76 -0.87
C ARG A 211 11.30 5.36 -1.51
N MET A 212 12.38 4.60 -1.66
CA MET A 212 13.56 5.03 -2.42
C MET A 212 13.21 5.31 -3.88
N VAL A 213 12.47 4.40 -4.53
CA VAL A 213 12.02 4.64 -5.91
C VAL A 213 11.13 5.87 -5.99
N SER A 214 10.20 6.04 -5.04
CA SER A 214 9.33 7.21 -4.97
C SER A 214 10.11 8.52 -4.79
N GLU A 215 11.11 8.55 -3.91
CA GLU A 215 12.03 9.68 -3.75
C GLU A 215 12.74 10.02 -5.06
N MET A 216 13.33 9.02 -5.74
CA MET A 216 14.04 9.21 -7.01
C MET A 216 13.14 9.76 -8.12
N LEU A 217 11.91 9.25 -8.20
CA LEU A 217 10.90 9.75 -9.14
C LEU A 217 10.57 11.21 -8.86
N ASN A 218 10.29 11.54 -7.60
CA ASN A 218 9.95 12.90 -7.20
C ASN A 218 11.13 13.87 -7.41
N ILE A 219 12.38 13.43 -7.22
CA ILE A 219 13.57 14.24 -7.56
C ILE A 219 13.64 14.51 -9.06
N LYS A 220 13.43 13.49 -9.90
CA LYS A 220 13.48 13.64 -11.37
C LYS A 220 12.37 14.53 -11.93
N MET A 221 11.23 14.57 -11.26
CA MET A 221 10.10 15.41 -11.63
C MET A 221 10.25 16.87 -11.18
N GLN A 222 11.34 17.24 -10.50
CA GLN A 222 11.60 18.64 -10.15
C GLN A 222 12.24 19.39 -11.33
N ASP A 223 11.75 20.59 -11.60
CA ASP A 223 12.38 21.49 -12.58
C ASP A 223 13.74 22.00 -12.09
N ASN A 224 13.80 22.47 -10.84
CA ASN A 224 14.99 23.05 -10.21
C ASN A 224 15.28 22.38 -8.86
N GLY A 225 15.68 21.10 -8.92
CA GLY A 225 16.02 20.29 -7.75
C GLY A 225 17.44 20.56 -7.23
N LEU A 226 17.59 20.68 -5.91
CA LEU A 226 18.89 20.79 -5.22
C LEU A 226 19.58 19.45 -5.01
N ASN A 227 18.87 18.35 -5.23
CA ASN A 227 19.37 16.99 -5.06
C ASN A 227 20.53 16.68 -6.01
N LEU A 228 21.43 15.80 -5.58
CA LEU A 228 22.57 15.39 -6.39
C LEU A 228 22.11 14.40 -7.47
N LYS A 229 22.77 14.39 -8.64
CA LYS A 229 22.45 13.42 -9.70
C LYS A 229 22.61 11.97 -9.22
N SER A 230 23.57 11.74 -8.32
CA SER A 230 23.84 10.46 -7.65
C SER A 230 22.62 9.91 -6.88
N ASP A 231 21.74 10.79 -6.40
CA ASP A 231 20.55 10.41 -5.64
C ASP A 231 19.53 9.63 -6.50
N THR A 232 19.69 9.67 -7.84
CA THR A 232 18.77 9.05 -8.80
C THR A 232 19.40 7.94 -9.65
N GLU A 233 20.65 7.55 -9.39
CA GLU A 233 21.40 6.60 -10.23
C GLU A 233 20.78 5.20 -10.28
N PHE A 234 20.12 4.77 -9.21
CA PHE A 234 19.48 3.45 -9.14
C PHE A 234 18.10 3.41 -9.80
N LEU A 235 17.61 4.53 -10.36
CA LEU A 235 16.34 4.55 -11.06
C LEU A 235 16.49 3.90 -12.44
N HIS A 236 15.72 2.82 -12.68
CA HIS A 236 15.78 2.09 -13.93
C HIS A 236 15.36 2.97 -15.13
N HIS A 237 16.11 2.93 -16.23
CA HIS A 237 15.90 3.75 -17.43
C HIS A 237 14.49 3.64 -18.05
N ALA A 238 13.78 2.53 -17.80
CA ALA A 238 12.38 2.37 -18.21
C ALA A 238 11.47 3.49 -17.67
N TYR A 239 11.78 4.04 -16.49
CA TYR A 239 11.00 5.14 -15.90
C TYR A 239 11.24 6.47 -16.62
N THR A 240 12.44 6.73 -17.15
CA THR A 240 12.78 8.00 -17.82
C THR A 240 11.80 8.32 -18.95
N SER A 241 11.54 7.34 -19.82
CA SER A 241 10.60 7.49 -20.95
C SER A 241 9.15 7.80 -20.55
N ILE A 242 8.78 7.53 -19.30
CA ILE A 242 7.45 7.81 -18.74
C ILE A 242 7.45 9.18 -18.09
N ILE A 243 8.50 9.51 -17.33
CA ILE A 243 8.64 10.81 -16.65
C ILE A 243 8.67 11.95 -17.65
N ASP A 244 9.41 11.81 -18.75
CA ASP A 244 9.55 12.85 -19.79
C ASP A 244 8.22 13.19 -20.50
N LYS A 245 7.16 12.42 -20.26
CA LYS A 245 5.82 12.67 -20.83
C LYS A 245 4.91 13.51 -19.94
N PHE A 246 5.32 13.79 -18.71
CA PHE A 246 4.59 14.60 -17.73
C PHE A 246 5.32 15.91 -17.49
#